data_AF-A0A6J4YEM6-F1
#
_entry.id   AF-A0A6J4YEM6-F1
#
_cell.length_a   1.000
_cell.length_b   1.000
_cell.length_c   1.000
_cell.angle_alpha   90.00
_cell.angle_beta   90.00
_cell.angle_gamma   90.00
#
_symmetry.space_group_name_H-M   'P 1'
#
loop_
_entity.id
_entity.type
_entity.pdbx_description
1 polymer ?
#
loop_
_entity_poly.entity_id
_entity_poly.type
_entity_poly.pdbx_seq_one_letter_code
_entity_poly.pdbx_strand_id
1 'polypeptide(L)'
;MALEQVFKSPRTLGRLRTGPLGKLLEGFCHWLLARGFSRGCIRTHLSNVSHLNQYLGRAMARPRAMVTANDIEGFFKAYPSQCRNQGSLQGHLRRVRWSINRFTDYLGDKGLFDPLVSVPIYQALLDGYLRWLRRYRHVADGTLEVRAHSICRFLQWLGPQATAQGLAKLTAESIETFFLSYAQTMGQSARRSMQAALRTFLCFCLYQGYIKHPLDRAVPVLRTYKLSTVPRGLSQQQAQKVLDSVDCSTNIGQRDYAIIQLLHTY
;
A
#
# COMPACT_ATOMS: atom_id res chain seq x y z
N MET A 1 2.73 -30.68 8.58
CA MET A 1 3.12 -29.27 8.75
C MET A 1 2.58 -28.47 7.55
N ALA A 2 2.22 -27.20 7.75
CA ALA A 2 1.54 -26.36 6.77
C ALA A 2 2.40 -26.06 5.53
N LEU A 3 3.72 -25.94 5.68
CA LEU A 3 4.63 -25.72 4.55
C LEU A 3 4.62 -26.89 3.55
N GLU A 4 4.50 -28.13 4.00
CA GLU A 4 4.43 -29.35 3.17
C GLU A 4 3.13 -29.43 2.36
N GLN A 5 2.06 -28.77 2.80
CA GLN A 5 0.83 -28.66 2.01
C GLN A 5 1.03 -27.78 0.75
N VAL A 6 2.06 -26.92 0.77
CA VAL A 6 2.31 -25.91 -0.25
C VAL A 6 3.57 -26.23 -1.07
N PHE A 7 4.64 -26.74 -0.46
CA PHE A 7 5.89 -27.07 -1.13
C PHE A 7 6.21 -28.56 -1.03
N LYS A 8 6.55 -29.17 -2.16
CA LYS A 8 7.01 -30.57 -2.24
C LYS A 8 8.54 -30.72 -2.17
N SER A 9 9.29 -29.65 -2.50
CA SER A 9 10.75 -29.71 -2.60
C SER A 9 11.43 -29.65 -1.23
N PRO A 10 12.22 -30.67 -0.84
CA PRO A 10 12.94 -30.67 0.45
C PRO A 10 13.93 -29.52 0.59
N ARG A 11 14.60 -29.13 -0.52
CA ARG A 11 15.53 -27.99 -0.53
C ARG A 11 14.83 -26.68 -0.21
N THR A 12 13.62 -26.47 -0.76
CA THR A 12 12.84 -25.24 -0.50
C THR A 12 12.32 -25.22 0.93
N LEU A 13 11.81 -26.35 1.43
CA LEU A 13 11.38 -26.48 2.82
C LEU A 13 12.54 -26.22 3.80
N GLY A 14 13.72 -26.79 3.52
CA GLY A 14 14.95 -26.54 4.27
C GLY A 14 15.29 -25.06 4.31
N ARG A 15 15.31 -24.38 3.15
CA ARG A 15 15.60 -22.93 3.06
C ARG A 15 14.59 -22.05 3.80
N LEU A 16 13.31 -22.44 3.83
CA LEU A 16 12.29 -21.71 4.57
C LEU A 16 12.38 -21.95 6.08
N ARG A 17 12.87 -23.12 6.51
CA ARG A 17 13.02 -23.46 7.94
C ARG A 17 14.34 -22.97 8.54
N THR A 18 15.35 -22.75 7.73
CA THR A 18 16.64 -22.20 8.17
C THR A 18 16.60 -20.68 8.27
N GLY A 19 17.45 -20.11 9.12
CA GLY A 19 17.56 -18.66 9.30
C GLY A 19 16.65 -18.08 10.39
N PRO A 20 16.75 -16.76 10.61
CA PRO A 20 16.16 -16.09 11.78
C PRO A 20 14.63 -16.14 11.81
N LEU A 21 13.96 -16.22 10.66
CA LEU A 21 12.50 -16.24 10.54
C LEU A 21 11.92 -17.66 10.37
N GLY A 22 12.77 -18.71 10.40
CA GLY A 22 12.35 -20.06 10.05
C GLY A 22 11.17 -20.59 10.88
N LYS A 23 11.16 -20.30 12.19
CA LYS A 23 10.06 -20.67 13.10
C LYS A 23 8.76 -19.89 12.82
N LEU A 24 8.84 -18.70 12.23
CA LEU A 24 7.70 -17.84 11.95
C LEU A 24 7.02 -18.18 10.62
N LEU A 25 7.76 -18.76 9.67
CA LEU A 25 7.27 -19.05 8.32
C LEU A 25 6.24 -20.20 8.27
N GLU A 26 6.34 -21.15 9.19
CA GLU A 26 5.34 -22.22 9.35
C GLU A 26 3.98 -21.62 9.78
N GLY A 27 4.00 -20.75 10.79
CA GLY A 27 2.80 -20.04 11.27
C GLY A 27 2.23 -19.07 10.23
N PHE A 28 3.09 -18.40 9.46
CA PHE A 28 2.65 -17.54 8.36
C PHE A 28 1.95 -18.34 7.25
N CYS A 29 2.48 -19.51 6.88
CA CYS A 29 1.85 -20.40 5.91
C CYS A 29 0.44 -20.81 6.37
N HIS A 30 0.32 -21.22 7.64
CA HIS A 30 -0.96 -21.57 8.25
C HIS A 30 -1.94 -20.38 8.25
N TRP A 31 -1.47 -19.18 8.61
CA TRP A 31 -2.27 -17.95 8.63
C TRP A 31 -2.81 -17.57 7.24
N LEU A 32 -2.04 -17.83 6.17
CA LEU A 32 -2.49 -17.63 4.79
C LEU A 32 -3.50 -18.70 4.36
N LEU A 33 -3.27 -19.98 4.71
CA LEU A 33 -4.22 -21.06 4.41
C LEU A 33 -5.58 -20.80 5.07
N ALA A 34 -5.58 -20.40 6.35
CA ALA A 34 -6.79 -20.10 7.10
C ALA A 34 -7.62 -18.94 6.51
N ARG A 35 -6.98 -18.03 5.77
CA ARG A 35 -7.63 -16.91 5.07
C ARG A 35 -8.04 -17.23 3.63
N GLY A 36 -7.94 -18.49 3.21
CA GLY A 36 -8.41 -18.94 1.90
C GLY A 36 -7.52 -18.54 0.71
N PHE A 37 -6.26 -18.17 0.96
CA PHE A 37 -5.34 -17.84 -0.14
C PHE A 37 -5.04 -19.07 -1.01
N SER A 38 -4.97 -18.88 -2.33
CA SER A 38 -4.60 -19.95 -3.25
C SER A 38 -3.16 -20.40 -3.04
N ARG A 39 -2.87 -21.69 -3.29
CA ARG A 39 -1.51 -22.25 -3.12
C ARG A 39 -0.44 -21.48 -3.91
N GLY A 40 -0.77 -21.00 -5.11
CA GLY A 40 0.14 -20.18 -5.92
C GLY A 40 0.50 -18.86 -5.23
N CYS A 41 -0.50 -18.16 -4.69
CA CYS A 41 -0.31 -16.93 -3.94
C CYS A 41 0.55 -17.14 -2.68
N ILE A 42 0.27 -18.22 -1.92
CA ILE A 42 1.04 -18.59 -0.73
C ILE A 42 2.51 -18.83 -1.09
N ARG A 43 2.79 -19.56 -2.17
CA ARG A 43 4.17 -19.79 -2.66
C ARG A 43 4.88 -18.49 -3.00
N THR A 44 4.20 -17.55 -3.66
CA THR A 44 4.76 -16.23 -3.97
C THR A 44 5.11 -15.47 -2.70
N HIS A 45 4.20 -15.42 -1.73
CA HIS A 45 4.45 -14.77 -0.45
C HIS A 45 5.64 -15.37 0.29
N LEU A 46 5.65 -16.69 0.50
CA LEU A 46 6.72 -17.40 1.19
C LEU A 46 8.07 -17.26 0.47
N SER A 47 8.07 -17.28 -0.87
CA SER A 47 9.30 -17.07 -1.65
C SER A 47 9.85 -15.66 -1.45
N ASN A 48 9.00 -14.63 -1.49
CA ASN A 48 9.44 -13.25 -1.28
C ASN A 48 9.93 -12.99 0.16
N VAL A 49 9.24 -13.56 1.17
CA VAL A 49 9.68 -13.46 2.58
C VAL A 49 10.97 -14.25 2.81
N SER A 50 11.24 -15.31 2.03
CA SER A 50 12.54 -16.01 2.13
C SER A 50 13.74 -15.11 1.80
N HIS A 51 13.55 -14.08 0.98
CA HIS A 51 14.60 -13.08 0.73
C HIS A 51 14.87 -12.21 1.95
N LEU A 52 13.82 -11.81 2.68
CA LEU A 52 13.96 -11.10 3.96
C LEU A 52 14.66 -12.00 5.00
N ASN A 53 14.27 -13.27 5.08
CA ASN A 53 14.89 -14.25 5.97
C ASN A 53 16.40 -14.39 5.69
N GLN A 54 16.79 -14.47 4.41
CA GLN A 54 18.19 -14.52 4.00
C GLN A 54 18.95 -13.22 4.35
N TYR A 55 18.35 -12.06 4.13
CA TYR A 55 18.94 -10.76 4.46
C TYR A 55 19.24 -10.66 5.97
N LEU A 56 18.27 -10.99 6.83
CA LEU A 56 18.45 -10.96 8.28
C LEU A 56 19.48 -11.98 8.77
N GLY A 57 19.58 -13.13 8.10
CA GLY A 57 20.57 -14.16 8.43
C GLY A 57 22.03 -13.73 8.21
N ARG A 58 22.29 -12.69 7.39
CA ARG A 58 23.65 -12.18 7.14
C ARG A 58 24.19 -11.31 8.27
N ALA A 59 23.32 -10.67 9.05
CA ALA A 59 23.71 -9.68 10.04
C ALA A 59 23.84 -10.23 11.48
N MET A 60 23.29 -11.42 11.78
CA MET A 60 23.55 -12.23 12.98
C MET A 60 22.64 -13.47 12.96
N ALA A 61 23.22 -14.67 13.10
CA ALA A 61 22.54 -15.97 12.95
C ALA A 61 21.68 -16.39 14.17
N ARG A 62 21.11 -15.43 14.92
CA ARG A 62 20.22 -15.76 16.05
C ARG A 62 18.76 -15.82 15.57
N PRO A 63 17.98 -16.83 15.99
CA PRO A 63 16.54 -16.84 15.79
C PRO A 63 15.92 -15.54 16.31
N ARG A 64 15.13 -14.86 15.50
CA ARG A 64 14.45 -13.63 15.91
C ARG A 64 13.02 -13.98 16.30
N ALA A 65 12.68 -13.71 17.56
CA ALA A 65 11.30 -13.80 18.02
C ALA A 65 10.45 -12.64 17.48
N MET A 66 11.09 -11.49 17.20
CA MET A 66 10.43 -10.25 16.80
C MET A 66 11.11 -9.65 15.58
N VAL A 67 10.33 -9.09 14.66
CA VAL A 67 10.83 -8.37 13.48
C VAL A 67 10.49 -6.89 13.64
N THR A 68 11.48 -6.02 13.43
CA THR A 68 11.33 -4.57 13.57
C THR A 68 11.04 -3.91 12.23
N ALA A 69 10.47 -2.70 12.23
CA ALA A 69 10.33 -1.92 11.00
C ALA A 69 11.69 -1.54 10.36
N ASN A 70 12.74 -1.33 11.17
CA ASN A 70 14.09 -1.04 10.67
C ASN A 70 14.69 -2.23 9.90
N ASP A 71 14.35 -3.47 10.30
CA ASP A 71 14.73 -4.68 9.55
C ASP A 71 14.12 -4.68 8.14
N ILE A 72 12.85 -4.26 8.04
CA ILE A 72 12.13 -4.17 6.77
C ILE A 72 12.69 -3.02 5.92
N GLU A 73 12.96 -1.86 6.51
CA GLU A 73 13.53 -0.71 5.80
C GLU A 73 14.95 -1.02 5.30
N GLY A 74 15.80 -1.57 6.16
CA GLY A 74 17.14 -2.02 5.82
C GLY A 74 17.11 -3.06 4.69
N PHE A 75 16.18 -4.01 4.75
CA PHE A 75 15.96 -4.96 3.67
C PHE A 75 15.64 -4.23 2.36
N PHE A 76 14.67 -3.31 2.32
CA PHE A 76 14.32 -2.62 1.09
C PHE A 76 15.41 -1.66 0.57
N LYS A 77 16.30 -1.16 1.43
CA LYS A 77 17.49 -0.40 1.02
C LYS A 77 18.52 -1.31 0.33
N ALA A 78 18.77 -2.50 0.86
CA ALA A 78 19.75 -3.45 0.33
C ALA A 78 19.23 -4.37 -0.79
N TYR A 79 17.92 -4.62 -0.85
CA TYR A 79 17.33 -5.60 -1.76
C TYR A 79 17.52 -5.29 -3.26
N PRO A 80 17.40 -4.03 -3.74
CA PRO A 80 17.57 -3.71 -5.15
C PRO A 80 18.93 -4.12 -5.75
N SER A 81 20.01 -4.06 -4.98
CA SER A 81 21.35 -4.44 -5.45
C SER A 81 21.61 -5.96 -5.38
N GLN A 82 20.72 -6.71 -4.73
CA GLN A 82 20.89 -8.14 -4.47
C GLN A 82 19.87 -9.00 -5.23
N CYS A 83 18.78 -8.40 -5.70
CA CYS A 83 17.73 -9.13 -6.38
C CYS A 83 18.12 -9.43 -7.83
N ARG A 84 17.89 -10.66 -8.26
CA ARG A 84 17.87 -11.02 -9.67
C ARG A 84 16.42 -10.94 -10.14
N ASN A 85 16.06 -9.88 -10.86
CA ASN A 85 14.73 -9.70 -11.43
C ASN A 85 14.79 -9.74 -12.96
N GLN A 86 13.78 -10.35 -13.57
CA GLN A 86 13.49 -10.21 -14.99
C GLN A 86 12.46 -9.09 -15.16
N GLY A 87 12.80 -8.07 -15.95
CA GLY A 87 11.94 -6.90 -16.21
C GLY A 87 12.08 -5.76 -15.20
N SER A 88 11.06 -4.89 -15.11
CA SER A 88 11.11 -3.67 -14.31
C SER A 88 11.37 -3.94 -12.83
N LEU A 89 12.46 -3.35 -12.31
CA LEU A 89 12.82 -3.38 -10.90
C LEU A 89 11.70 -2.83 -10.02
N GLN A 90 11.07 -1.73 -10.42
CA GLN A 90 9.98 -1.11 -9.67
C GLN A 90 8.77 -2.05 -9.52
N GLY A 91 8.39 -2.74 -10.60
CA GLY A 91 7.31 -3.72 -10.57
C GLY A 91 7.63 -4.92 -9.66
N HIS A 92 8.89 -5.39 -9.71
CA HIS A 92 9.38 -6.44 -8.83
C HIS A 92 9.34 -6.01 -7.35
N LEU A 93 9.89 -4.85 -7.02
CA LEU A 93 9.89 -4.30 -5.67
C LEU A 93 8.46 -4.14 -5.12
N ARG A 94 7.50 -3.76 -5.95
CA ARG A 94 6.09 -3.66 -5.55
C ARG A 94 5.51 -5.01 -5.12
N ARG A 95 5.79 -6.08 -5.88
CA ARG A 95 5.34 -7.46 -5.54
C ARG A 95 5.98 -7.98 -4.27
N VAL A 96 7.28 -7.73 -4.09
CA VAL A 96 8.00 -8.10 -2.87
C VAL A 96 7.43 -7.33 -1.69
N ARG A 97 7.27 -6.01 -1.80
CA ARG A 97 6.66 -5.16 -0.77
C ARG A 97 5.27 -5.62 -0.37
N TRP A 98 4.43 -6.01 -1.33
CA TRP A 98 3.13 -6.57 -1.03
C TRP A 98 3.21 -7.84 -0.17
N SER A 99 4.18 -8.71 -0.45
CA SER A 99 4.39 -9.93 0.34
C SER A 99 4.97 -9.67 1.73
N ILE A 100 5.90 -8.72 1.83
CA ILE A 100 6.47 -8.32 3.12
C ILE A 100 5.41 -7.64 3.99
N ASN A 101 4.58 -6.75 3.43
CA ASN A 101 3.48 -6.13 4.15
C ASN A 101 2.49 -7.19 4.67
N ARG A 102 2.17 -8.21 3.87
CA ARG A 102 1.31 -9.32 4.32
C ARG A 102 1.94 -10.11 5.46
N PHE A 103 3.26 -10.28 5.43
CA PHE A 103 3.99 -10.91 6.53
C PHE A 103 4.01 -10.02 7.78
N THR A 104 4.14 -8.70 7.65
CA THR A 104 4.01 -7.78 8.78
C THR A 104 2.61 -7.78 9.37
N ASP A 105 1.55 -7.93 8.56
CA ASP A 105 0.17 -8.10 9.05
C ASP A 105 0.08 -9.34 9.96
N TYR A 106 0.63 -10.48 9.50
CA TYR A 106 0.69 -11.71 10.29
C TYR A 106 1.47 -11.54 11.60
N LEU A 107 2.63 -10.87 11.54
CA LEU A 107 3.44 -10.63 12.74
C LEU A 107 2.72 -9.68 13.71
N GLY A 108 2.00 -8.67 13.20
CA GLY A 108 1.15 -7.77 13.98
C GLY A 108 0.03 -8.51 14.71
N ASP A 109 -0.70 -9.38 14.00
CA ASP A 109 -1.74 -10.25 14.59
C ASP A 109 -1.20 -11.13 15.73
N LYS A 110 0.10 -11.47 15.70
CA LYS A 110 0.76 -12.31 16.71
C LYS A 110 1.51 -11.52 17.78
N GLY A 111 1.54 -10.18 17.69
CA GLY A 111 2.34 -9.34 18.60
C GLY A 111 3.86 -9.54 18.43
N LEU A 112 4.30 -10.07 17.28
CA LEU A 112 5.70 -10.35 16.95
C LEU A 112 6.30 -9.32 15.98
N PHE A 113 5.55 -8.26 15.69
CA PHE A 113 6.03 -7.12 14.92
C PHE A 113 6.24 -5.95 15.85
N ASP A 114 7.45 -5.41 15.83
CA ASP A 114 7.76 -4.17 16.52
C ASP A 114 7.72 -3.01 15.53
N PRO A 115 6.69 -2.15 15.60
CA PRO A 115 6.57 -1.00 14.74
C PRO A 115 7.48 0.15 15.17
N LEU A 116 8.58 -0.08 15.93
CA LEU A 116 9.70 0.85 16.21
C LEU A 116 10.38 1.38 14.92
N VAL A 117 9.58 1.94 14.00
CA VAL A 117 9.89 3.19 13.35
C VAL A 117 9.88 4.21 14.48
N SER A 118 10.97 4.96 14.66
CA SER A 118 10.89 6.23 15.39
C SER A 118 9.61 6.93 14.92
N VAL A 119 8.64 7.13 15.82
CA VAL A 119 7.35 7.71 15.48
C VAL A 119 7.65 8.91 14.59
N PRO A 120 7.21 8.91 13.32
CA PRO A 120 7.64 9.94 12.39
C PRO A 120 7.36 11.31 13.01
N ILE A 121 8.28 12.25 12.86
CA ILE A 121 8.15 13.59 13.46
C ILE A 121 6.79 14.25 13.15
N TYR A 122 6.21 13.86 12.02
CA TYR A 122 4.92 14.33 11.52
C TYR A 122 3.70 13.52 11.98
N GLN A 123 3.86 12.45 12.77
CA GLN A 123 2.76 11.57 13.16
C GLN A 123 1.66 12.34 13.91
N ALA A 124 2.05 13.23 14.84
CA ALA A 124 1.10 14.06 15.57
C ALA A 124 0.28 14.98 14.64
N LEU A 125 0.92 15.53 13.60
CA LEU A 125 0.24 16.35 12.59
C LEU A 125 -0.72 15.52 11.75
N LEU A 126 -0.29 14.33 11.31
CA LEU A 126 -1.11 13.40 10.55
C LEU A 126 -2.34 12.98 11.36
N ASP A 127 -2.17 12.57 12.61
CA ASP A 127 -3.27 12.15 13.46
C ASP A 127 -4.24 13.31 13.75
N GLY A 128 -3.71 14.52 13.96
CA GLY A 128 -4.52 15.73 14.09
C GLY A 128 -5.37 16.00 12.86
N TYR A 129 -4.77 15.89 11.68
CA TYR A 129 -5.48 16.04 10.41
C TYR A 129 -6.57 14.99 10.21
N LEU A 130 -6.27 13.70 10.47
CA LEU A 130 -7.24 12.61 10.30
C LEU A 130 -8.40 12.74 11.30
N ARG A 131 -8.14 13.11 12.55
CA ARG A 131 -9.19 13.44 13.54
C ARG A 131 -10.05 14.60 13.07
N TRP A 132 -9.44 15.66 12.53
CA TRP A 132 -10.17 16.81 12.01
C TRP A 132 -11.06 16.44 10.81
N LEU A 133 -10.56 15.64 9.85
CA LEU A 133 -11.36 15.14 8.74
C LEU A 133 -12.55 14.29 9.22
N ARG A 134 -12.32 13.38 10.16
CA ARG A 134 -13.40 12.53 10.69
C ARG A 134 -14.46 13.36 11.40
N ARG A 135 -14.04 14.32 12.24
CA ARG A 135 -14.95 15.11 13.10
C ARG A 135 -15.71 16.21 12.36
N TYR A 136 -15.04 16.94 11.46
CA TYR A 136 -15.60 18.15 10.84
C TYR A 136 -16.00 17.96 9.37
N ARG A 137 -15.52 16.90 8.72
CA ARG A 137 -15.82 16.62 7.30
C ARG A 137 -16.54 15.28 7.09
N HIS A 138 -16.80 14.52 8.16
CA HIS A 138 -17.49 13.23 8.14
C HIS A 138 -16.99 12.28 7.03
N VAL A 139 -15.67 12.28 6.83
CA VAL A 139 -15.05 11.49 5.76
C VAL A 139 -15.11 10.00 6.15
N ALA A 140 -15.59 9.16 5.22
CA ALA A 140 -15.63 7.71 5.40
C ALA A 140 -14.23 7.11 5.57
N ASP A 141 -14.12 6.00 6.31
CA ASP A 141 -12.83 5.40 6.69
C ASP A 141 -11.94 5.05 5.50
N GLY A 142 -12.50 4.46 4.43
CA GLY A 142 -11.73 4.19 3.21
C GLY A 142 -11.16 5.46 2.56
N THR A 143 -11.86 6.60 2.67
CA THR A 143 -11.34 7.88 2.17
C THR A 143 -10.29 8.45 3.13
N LEU A 144 -10.43 8.26 4.45
CA LEU A 144 -9.40 8.63 5.43
C LEU A 144 -8.09 7.90 5.14
N GLU A 145 -8.12 6.61 4.81
CA GLU A 145 -6.93 5.84 4.45
C GLU A 145 -6.24 6.40 3.20
N VAL A 146 -7.00 6.72 2.14
CA VAL A 146 -6.47 7.32 0.91
C VAL A 146 -5.86 8.70 1.18
N ARG A 147 -6.50 9.50 2.04
CA ARG A 147 -6.00 10.82 2.47
C ARG A 147 -4.74 10.69 3.30
N ALA A 148 -4.70 9.76 4.26
CA ALA A 148 -3.54 9.46 5.08
C ALA A 148 -2.36 9.06 4.22
N HIS A 149 -2.55 8.10 3.30
CA HIS A 149 -1.49 7.66 2.39
C HIS A 149 -0.90 8.81 1.56
N SER A 150 -1.77 9.69 1.06
CA SER A 150 -1.34 10.85 0.26
C SER A 150 -0.55 11.85 1.10
N ILE A 151 -1.05 12.22 2.28
CA ILE A 151 -0.41 13.20 3.16
C ILE A 151 0.88 12.66 3.78
N CYS A 152 0.97 11.37 4.11
CA CYS A 152 2.23 10.76 4.53
C CYS A 152 3.35 11.00 3.51
N ARG A 153 3.09 10.87 2.21
CA ARG A 153 4.11 11.12 1.19
C ARG A 153 4.55 12.58 1.14
N PHE A 154 3.62 13.51 1.33
CA PHE A 154 3.94 14.94 1.39
C PHE A 154 4.79 15.26 2.63
N LEU A 155 4.40 14.76 3.80
CA LEU A 155 5.14 14.97 5.05
C LEU A 155 6.51 14.30 5.01
N GLN A 156 6.63 13.13 4.38
CA GLN A 156 7.94 12.49 4.12
C GLN A 156 8.82 13.33 3.20
N TRP A 157 8.26 13.96 2.17
CA TRP A 157 9.00 14.87 1.30
C TRP A 157 9.48 16.13 2.02
N LEU A 158 8.69 16.67 2.95
CA LEU A 158 9.11 17.78 3.83
C LEU A 158 10.21 17.37 4.82
N GLY A 159 10.30 16.08 5.16
CA GLY A 159 11.32 15.53 6.04
C GLY A 159 11.33 16.23 7.41
N PRO A 160 12.46 16.80 7.87
CA PRO A 160 12.53 17.50 9.17
C PRO A 160 11.61 18.72 9.29
N GLN A 161 11.17 19.31 8.16
CA GLN A 161 10.24 20.45 8.15
C GLN A 161 8.77 20.03 8.33
N ALA A 162 8.50 18.73 8.47
CA ALA A 162 7.15 18.23 8.73
C ALA A 162 6.73 18.42 10.20
N THR A 163 6.84 19.66 10.67
CA THR A 163 6.49 20.14 12.03
C THR A 163 5.65 21.41 11.90
N ALA A 164 4.96 21.84 12.97
CA ALA A 164 4.18 23.09 12.93
C ALA A 164 5.04 24.31 12.52
N GLN A 165 6.29 24.38 13.00
CA GLN A 165 7.22 25.45 12.63
C GLN A 165 7.70 25.38 11.17
N GLY A 166 7.93 24.17 10.65
CA GLY A 166 8.29 23.99 9.25
C GLY A 166 7.12 24.26 8.31
N LEU A 167 5.90 23.88 8.71
CA LEU A 167 4.68 24.21 7.97
C LEU A 167 4.47 25.72 7.85
N ALA A 168 4.80 26.50 8.87
CA ALA A 168 4.73 27.96 8.85
C ALA A 168 5.63 28.61 7.78
N LYS A 169 6.65 27.89 7.30
CA LYS A 169 7.58 28.33 6.25
C LYS A 169 7.15 27.85 4.85
N LEU A 170 6.03 27.15 4.71
CA LEU A 170 5.55 26.68 3.41
C LEU A 170 5.22 27.86 2.49
N THR A 171 5.72 27.77 1.26
CA THR A 171 5.41 28.68 0.18
C THR A 171 4.54 28.00 -0.87
N ALA A 172 3.85 28.79 -1.71
CA ALA A 172 3.13 28.26 -2.86
C ALA A 172 4.04 27.46 -3.80
N GLU A 173 5.27 27.95 -4.03
CA GLU A 173 6.31 27.29 -4.82
C GLU A 173 6.70 25.92 -4.26
N SER A 174 6.79 25.78 -2.94
CA SER A 174 7.09 24.48 -2.29
C SER A 174 6.01 23.45 -2.58
N ILE A 175 4.75 23.88 -2.54
CA ILE A 175 3.58 23.01 -2.80
C ILE A 175 3.53 22.60 -4.27
N GLU A 176 3.77 23.55 -5.18
CA GLU A 176 3.81 23.29 -6.61
C GLU A 176 4.95 22.33 -6.98
N THR A 177 6.16 22.57 -6.45
CA THR A 177 7.34 21.73 -6.66
C THR A 177 7.09 20.28 -6.23
N PHE A 178 6.53 20.09 -5.04
CA PHE A 178 6.14 18.76 -4.57
C PHE A 178 5.10 18.13 -5.51
N PHE A 179 4.04 18.85 -5.84
CA PHE A 179 2.95 18.28 -6.62
C PHE A 179 3.38 17.89 -8.04
N LEU A 180 4.20 18.72 -8.70
CA LEU A 180 4.73 18.44 -10.03
C LEU A 180 5.66 17.22 -10.02
N SER A 181 6.59 17.12 -9.07
CA SER A 181 7.48 15.96 -8.93
C SER A 181 6.69 14.66 -8.65
N TYR A 182 5.66 14.72 -7.79
CA TYR A 182 4.75 13.60 -7.55
C TYR A 182 3.98 13.22 -8.82
N ALA A 183 3.45 14.19 -9.56
CA ALA A 183 2.60 13.96 -10.72
C ALA A 183 3.32 13.24 -11.87
N GLN A 184 4.62 13.53 -12.08
CA GLN A 184 5.42 12.91 -13.15
C GLN A 184 5.44 11.38 -13.09
N THR A 185 5.39 10.80 -11.89
CA THR A 185 5.54 9.34 -11.70
C THR A 185 4.22 8.61 -11.43
N MET A 186 3.11 9.34 -11.25
CA MET A 186 1.86 8.79 -10.75
C MET A 186 0.74 8.87 -11.79
N GLY A 187 -0.17 7.89 -11.77
CA GLY A 187 -1.35 7.88 -12.65
C GLY A 187 -2.43 8.90 -12.25
N GLN A 188 -3.39 9.15 -13.15
CA GLN A 188 -4.41 10.20 -12.98
C GLN A 188 -5.22 10.10 -11.67
N SER A 189 -5.66 8.90 -11.29
CA SER A 189 -6.41 8.67 -10.05
C SER A 189 -5.58 9.02 -8.80
N ALA A 190 -4.30 8.66 -8.79
CA ALA A 190 -3.38 8.99 -7.71
C ALA A 190 -3.12 10.50 -7.63
N ARG A 191 -2.94 11.18 -8.77
CA ARG A 191 -2.82 12.66 -8.83
C ARG A 191 -4.05 13.35 -8.24
N ARG A 192 -5.27 12.92 -8.58
CA ARG A 192 -6.51 13.48 -8.02
C ARG A 192 -6.62 13.23 -6.51
N SER A 193 -6.26 12.03 -6.08
CA SER A 193 -6.25 11.68 -4.65
C SER A 193 -5.28 12.57 -3.86
N MET A 194 -4.06 12.77 -4.37
CA MET A 194 -3.06 13.67 -3.79
C MET A 194 -3.54 15.12 -3.79
N GLN A 195 -4.06 15.62 -4.91
CA GLN A 195 -4.53 17.00 -5.03
C GLN A 195 -5.58 17.30 -3.96
N ALA A 196 -6.62 16.46 -3.88
CA ALA A 196 -7.68 16.68 -2.92
C ALA A 196 -7.20 16.49 -1.47
N ALA A 197 -6.22 15.61 -1.22
CA ALA A 197 -5.61 15.45 0.10
C ALA A 197 -4.82 16.70 0.52
N LEU A 198 -3.97 17.24 -0.37
CA LEU A 198 -3.19 18.45 -0.09
C LEU A 198 -4.11 19.64 0.20
N ARG A 199 -5.16 19.85 -0.60
CA ARG A 199 -6.09 20.96 -0.38
C ARG A 199 -6.75 20.88 1.00
N THR A 200 -7.25 19.70 1.38
CA THR A 200 -7.88 19.53 2.70
C THR A 200 -6.88 19.61 3.83
N PHE A 201 -5.65 19.13 3.64
CA PHE A 201 -4.58 19.25 4.63
C PHE A 201 -4.16 20.70 4.84
N LEU A 202 -4.01 21.49 3.78
CA LEU A 202 -3.68 22.91 3.87
C LEU A 202 -4.82 23.72 4.52
N CYS A 203 -6.08 23.38 4.27
CA CYS A 203 -7.21 23.94 5.03
C CYS A 203 -7.13 23.58 6.52
N PHE A 204 -6.77 22.33 6.86
CA PHE A 204 -6.53 21.92 8.24
C PHE A 204 -5.38 22.72 8.88
N CYS A 205 -4.27 22.89 8.19
CA CYS A 205 -3.14 23.68 8.67
C CYS A 205 -3.53 25.14 8.94
N LEU A 206 -4.36 25.72 8.07
CA LEU A 206 -4.88 27.08 8.28
C LEU A 206 -5.81 27.12 9.50
N TYR A 207 -6.71 26.14 9.63
CA TYR A 207 -7.63 26.02 10.77
C TYR A 207 -6.89 25.88 12.11
N GLN A 208 -5.79 25.13 12.15
CA GLN A 208 -4.95 24.97 13.35
C GLN A 208 -3.96 26.14 13.56
N GLY A 209 -3.90 27.12 12.65
CA GLY A 209 -2.96 28.23 12.72
C GLY A 209 -1.51 27.89 12.39
N TYR A 210 -1.24 26.71 11.81
CA TYR A 210 0.11 26.32 11.37
C TYR A 210 0.61 27.12 10.16
N ILE A 211 -0.32 27.63 9.34
CA ILE A 211 -0.02 28.55 8.23
C ILE A 211 -0.85 29.82 8.38
N LYS A 212 -0.30 30.96 7.96
CA LYS A 212 -0.97 32.27 8.06
C LYS A 212 -1.90 32.59 6.89
N HIS A 213 -1.59 32.04 5.71
CA HIS A 213 -2.31 32.33 4.47
C HIS A 213 -2.87 31.04 3.86
N PRO A 214 -4.02 31.11 3.18
CA PRO A 214 -4.61 29.95 2.52
C PRO A 214 -3.73 29.50 1.34
N LEU A 215 -3.08 28.35 1.51
CA LEU A 215 -2.21 27.76 0.48
C LEU A 215 -2.91 26.66 -0.34
N ASP A 216 -4.17 26.34 -0.07
CA ASP A 216 -4.91 25.30 -0.79
C ASP A 216 -5.04 25.61 -2.30
N ARG A 217 -5.03 26.89 -2.66
CA ARG A 217 -5.08 27.37 -4.05
C ARG A 217 -3.75 27.23 -4.79
N ALA A 218 -2.63 27.05 -4.10
CA ALA A 218 -1.34 26.79 -4.70
C ALA A 218 -1.23 25.35 -5.25
N VAL A 219 -2.13 24.45 -4.85
CA VAL A 219 -2.15 23.08 -5.38
C VAL A 219 -2.61 23.10 -6.85
N PRO A 220 -1.78 22.66 -7.80
CA PRO A 220 -2.10 22.72 -9.23
C PRO A 220 -3.43 22.05 -9.59
N VAL A 221 -4.14 22.64 -10.55
CA VAL A 221 -5.41 22.11 -11.05
C VAL A 221 -5.15 21.07 -12.13
N LEU A 222 -5.56 19.83 -11.88
CA LEU A 222 -5.57 18.78 -12.88
C LEU A 222 -6.71 19.03 -13.89
N ARG A 223 -6.38 19.62 -15.04
CA ARG A 223 -7.35 19.81 -16.13
C ARG A 223 -7.86 18.44 -16.60
N THR A 224 -9.17 18.30 -16.62
CA THR A 224 -9.85 17.17 -17.27
C THR A 224 -10.67 17.78 -18.39
N TYR A 225 -10.29 17.51 -19.65
CA TYR A 225 -11.07 17.98 -20.78
C TYR A 225 -12.28 17.06 -20.97
N LYS A 226 -13.45 17.66 -21.18
CA LYS A 226 -14.65 16.88 -21.53
C LYS A 226 -14.35 16.16 -22.85
N LEU A 227 -14.68 14.86 -22.93
CA LEU A 227 -14.39 14.00 -24.09
C LEU A 227 -12.90 13.82 -24.41
N SER A 228 -11.97 14.06 -23.47
CA SER A 228 -10.53 13.83 -23.69
C SER A 228 -10.16 12.38 -24.01
N THR A 229 -11.07 11.47 -23.73
CA THR A 229 -10.93 10.02 -23.91
C THR A 229 -12.27 9.46 -24.34
N VAL A 230 -12.25 8.53 -25.29
CA VAL A 230 -13.43 7.78 -25.69
C VAL A 230 -13.78 6.80 -24.56
N PRO A 231 -15.01 6.79 -24.04
CA PRO A 231 -15.46 5.75 -23.11
C PRO A 231 -15.23 4.37 -23.74
N ARG A 232 -14.46 3.52 -23.09
CA ARG A 232 -14.28 2.13 -23.53
C ARG A 232 -15.45 1.32 -22.99
N GLY A 233 -16.55 1.33 -23.72
CA GLY A 233 -17.69 0.45 -23.48
C GLY A 233 -17.47 -0.91 -24.12
N LEU A 234 -18.16 -1.93 -23.60
CA LEU A 234 -18.33 -3.19 -24.31
C LEU A 234 -19.39 -3.00 -25.40
N SER A 235 -19.21 -3.60 -26.58
CA SER A 235 -20.31 -3.74 -27.53
C SER A 235 -21.39 -4.65 -26.96
N GLN A 236 -22.62 -4.58 -27.48
CA GLN A 236 -23.70 -5.48 -27.05
C GLN A 236 -23.30 -6.96 -27.16
N GLN A 237 -22.60 -7.34 -28.23
CA GLN A 237 -22.08 -8.70 -28.40
C GLN A 237 -21.02 -9.06 -27.35
N GLN A 238 -20.15 -8.12 -26.96
CA GLN A 238 -19.15 -8.35 -25.93
C GLN A 238 -19.79 -8.43 -24.53
N ALA A 239 -20.79 -7.60 -24.25
CA ALA A 239 -21.54 -7.65 -23.00
C ALA A 239 -22.31 -8.98 -22.87
N GLN A 240 -22.95 -9.44 -23.95
CA GLN A 240 -23.63 -10.74 -23.98
C GLN A 240 -22.65 -11.89 -23.72
N LYS A 241 -21.47 -11.87 -24.35
CA LYS A 241 -20.43 -12.87 -24.08
C LYS A 241 -19.99 -12.90 -22.61
N VAL A 242 -19.95 -11.74 -21.93
CA VAL A 242 -19.63 -11.68 -20.50
C VAL A 242 -20.74 -12.31 -19.68
N LEU A 243 -22.00 -12.00 -19.98
CA LEU A 243 -23.17 -12.60 -19.33
C LEU A 243 -23.19 -14.13 -19.48
N ASP A 244 -22.99 -14.62 -20.71
CA ASP A 244 -22.98 -16.06 -21.02
C ASP A 244 -21.80 -16.80 -20.37
N SER A 245 -20.74 -16.09 -19.98
CA SER A 245 -19.57 -16.68 -19.33
C SER A 245 -19.76 -16.95 -17.82
N VAL A 246 -20.85 -16.46 -17.22
CA VAL A 246 -21.10 -16.61 -15.78
C VAL A 246 -21.76 -17.96 -15.51
N ASP A 247 -21.09 -18.79 -14.71
CA ASP A 247 -21.62 -20.08 -14.28
C ASP A 247 -22.75 -19.92 -13.25
N CYS A 248 -23.99 -19.93 -13.74
CA CYS A 248 -25.20 -19.79 -12.93
C CYS A 248 -25.60 -21.07 -12.17
N SER A 249 -24.78 -22.14 -12.21
CA SER A 249 -25.03 -23.35 -11.41
C SER A 249 -24.77 -23.14 -9.91
N THR A 250 -24.09 -22.04 -9.54
CA THR A 250 -23.79 -21.68 -8.15
C THR A 250 -24.55 -20.42 -7.71
N ASN A 251 -24.88 -20.33 -6.42
CA ASN A 251 -25.51 -19.14 -5.83
C ASN A 251 -24.69 -17.85 -6.05
N ILE A 252 -23.35 -17.97 -6.09
CA ILE A 252 -22.45 -16.84 -6.36
C ILE A 252 -22.60 -16.41 -7.82
N GLY A 253 -22.59 -17.36 -8.76
CA GLY A 253 -22.75 -17.06 -10.19
C GLY A 253 -24.11 -16.47 -10.53
N GLN A 254 -25.20 -16.94 -9.91
CA GLN A 254 -26.53 -16.32 -10.10
C GLN A 254 -26.57 -14.86 -9.64
N ARG A 255 -25.94 -14.54 -8.49
CA ARG A 255 -25.83 -13.17 -8.01
C ARG A 255 -24.99 -12.31 -8.95
N ASP A 256 -23.84 -12.81 -9.36
CA ASP A 256 -22.92 -12.07 -10.23
C ASP A 256 -23.55 -11.83 -11.62
N TYR A 257 -24.28 -12.82 -12.16
CA TYR A 257 -25.07 -12.67 -13.38
C TYR A 257 -26.14 -11.58 -13.25
N ALA A 258 -26.93 -11.59 -12.16
CA ALA A 258 -27.96 -10.59 -11.93
C ALA A 258 -27.36 -9.17 -11.82
N ILE A 259 -26.21 -9.02 -11.16
CA ILE A 259 -25.49 -7.73 -11.08
C ILE A 259 -25.04 -7.27 -12.46
N ILE A 260 -24.43 -8.15 -13.26
CA ILE A 260 -23.95 -7.82 -14.60
C ILE A 260 -25.13 -7.48 -15.53
N GLN A 261 -26.23 -8.21 -15.45
CA GLN A 261 -27.45 -7.97 -16.23
C GLN A 261 -28.05 -6.60 -15.90
N LEU A 262 -28.10 -6.24 -14.61
CA LEU A 262 -28.58 -4.94 -14.16
C LEU A 262 -27.70 -3.80 -14.69
N LEU A 263 -26.38 -3.95 -14.62
CA LEU A 263 -25.41 -2.98 -15.15
C LEU A 263 -25.37 -2.91 -16.68
N HIS A 264 -25.80 -3.95 -17.38
CA HIS A 264 -25.88 -3.95 -18.84
C HIS A 264 -27.13 -3.21 -19.34
N THR A 265 -28.23 -3.32 -18.59
CA THR A 265 -29.56 -2.83 -19.00
C THR A 265 -29.77 -1.35 -18.65
N TYR A 266 -29.10 -0.84 -17.61
CA TYR A 266 -29.22 0.53 -17.09
C TYR A 266 -27.89 1.27 -17.14
#